data_AF-A0A9P6BHA1-F1
#
_entry.id   AF-A0A9P6BHA1-F1
#
_cell.length_a   1.000
_cell.length_b   1.000
_cell.length_c   1.000
_cell.angle_alpha   90.00
_cell.angle_beta   90.00
_cell.angle_gamma   90.00
#
_symmetry.space_group_name_H-M   'P 1'
#
loop_
_entity.id
_entity.type
_entity.pdbx_description
1 polymer ?
#
loop_
_entity_poly.entity_id
_entity_poly.type
_entity_poly.pdbx_seq_one_letter_code
_entity_poly.pdbx_strand_id
1 'polypeptide(L)'
;MEDYYDIDSILSEDQLKAGSRIDIPFWLAREIVDHLEGAVHMDIETPEFFGPKVRNALRADATVVDLPKLCPSFFRFGTHFLQLIDDPVLAKVLEEAFKARLQMTMDHTQSGGSSINSADYLNRLDDTERDCKLNPIKFMLYDCV
;
A
#
# COMPACT_ATOMS: atom_id res chain seq x y z
N MET A 1 -23.47 -43.33 10.73
CA MET A 1 -22.52 -42.64 11.65
C MET A 1 -22.18 -41.34 10.96
N GLU A 2 -23.13 -40.41 11.00
CA GLU A 2 -22.93 -39.04 10.54
C GLU A 2 -22.62 -38.21 11.78
N ASP A 3 -21.33 -38.04 12.08
CA ASP A 3 -20.90 -36.96 12.96
C ASP A 3 -20.97 -35.67 12.13
N TYR A 4 -22.19 -35.19 11.95
CA TYR A 4 -22.51 -33.92 11.31
C TYR A 4 -22.16 -32.83 12.33
N TYR A 5 -21.07 -32.11 12.09
CA TYR A 5 -20.65 -30.99 12.93
C TYR A 5 -21.84 -30.03 13.12
N ASP A 6 -22.30 -29.91 14.36
CA ASP A 6 -23.37 -28.98 14.72
C ASP A 6 -22.79 -27.55 14.69
N ILE A 7 -22.88 -26.93 13.51
CA ILE A 7 -22.32 -25.60 13.23
C ILE A 7 -22.90 -24.57 14.21
N ASP A 8 -24.14 -24.77 14.66
CA ASP A 8 -24.84 -23.90 15.62
C ASP A 8 -24.21 -23.95 17.03
N SER A 9 -23.59 -25.07 17.41
CA SER A 9 -22.81 -25.19 18.65
C SER A 9 -21.51 -24.37 18.63
N ILE A 10 -20.98 -24.05 17.45
CA ILE A 10 -19.75 -23.25 17.28
C ILE A 10 -20.09 -21.75 17.28
N LEU A 11 -21.32 -21.40 16.89
CA LEU A 11 -21.78 -20.02 16.74
C LEU A 11 -22.24 -19.38 18.07
N SER A 12 -22.18 -20.08 19.20
CA SER A 12 -22.94 -19.71 20.40
C SER A 12 -22.23 -18.80 21.43
N GLU A 13 -20.90 -18.62 21.43
CA GLU A 13 -20.25 -17.90 22.55
C GLU A 13 -19.54 -16.57 22.24
N ASP A 14 -19.10 -16.27 21.00
CA ASP A 14 -18.41 -14.98 20.71
C ASP A 14 -18.69 -14.44 19.29
N GLN A 15 -19.95 -14.09 19.02
CA GLN A 15 -20.30 -13.38 17.79
C GLN A 15 -19.73 -11.95 17.81
N LEU A 16 -19.07 -11.55 16.72
CA LEU A 16 -18.61 -10.17 16.53
C LEU A 16 -19.82 -9.24 16.50
N LYS A 17 -19.87 -8.31 17.47
CA LYS A 17 -20.92 -7.30 17.53
C LYS A 17 -20.73 -6.30 16.37
N ALA A 18 -21.84 -5.79 15.84
CA ALA A 18 -21.78 -4.71 14.86
C ALA A 18 -20.99 -3.51 15.40
N GLY A 19 -20.12 -2.93 14.57
CA GLY A 19 -19.23 -1.84 14.95
C GLY A 19 -18.00 -2.25 15.78
N SER A 20 -17.72 -3.56 15.91
CA SER A 20 -16.46 -4.03 16.50
C SER A 20 -15.29 -3.60 15.62
N ARG A 21 -14.26 -3.01 16.24
CA ARG A 21 -12.99 -2.72 15.58
C ARG A 21 -12.06 -3.90 15.79
N ILE A 22 -11.64 -4.51 14.68
CA ILE A 22 -10.75 -5.66 14.68
C ILE A 22 -9.58 -5.38 13.74
N ASP A 23 -8.38 -5.78 14.17
CA ASP A 23 -7.21 -5.76 13.31
C ASP A 23 -7.14 -7.09 12.55
N ILE A 24 -7.26 -7.02 11.23
CA ILE A 24 -7.17 -8.20 10.37
C ILE A 24 -6.03 -8.07 9.36
N PRO A 25 -5.46 -9.20 8.91
CA PRO A 25 -4.50 -9.18 7.82
C PRO A 25 -5.12 -8.63 6.52
N PHE A 26 -4.33 -7.90 5.74
CA PHE A 26 -4.76 -7.29 4.48
C PHE A 26 -5.36 -8.31 3.48
N TRP A 27 -4.74 -9.48 3.35
CA TRP A 27 -5.23 -10.51 2.43
C TRP A 27 -6.65 -10.94 2.77
N LEU A 28 -6.99 -11.06 4.06
CA LEU A 28 -8.32 -11.45 4.50
C LEU A 28 -9.34 -10.34 4.23
N ALA A 29 -8.96 -9.08 4.48
CA ALA A 29 -9.81 -7.94 4.15
C ALA A 29 -10.18 -7.93 2.66
N ARG A 30 -9.21 -8.21 1.78
CA ARG A 30 -9.45 -8.33 0.34
C ARG A 30 -10.42 -9.45 0.00
N GLU A 31 -10.24 -10.65 0.53
CA GLU A 31 -11.16 -11.75 0.24
C GLU A 31 -12.60 -11.45 0.72
N ILE A 32 -12.76 -10.70 1.82
CA ILE A 32 -14.08 -10.28 2.30
C ILE A 32 -14.72 -9.27 1.33
N VAL A 33 -13.96 -8.26 0.90
CA VAL A 33 -14.46 -7.26 -0.05
C VAL A 33 -14.81 -7.91 -1.39
N ASP A 34 -13.94 -8.75 -1.94
CA ASP A 34 -14.10 -9.32 -3.28
C ASP A 34 -15.18 -10.43 -3.36
N HIS A 35 -15.42 -11.16 -2.27
CA HIS A 35 -16.28 -12.35 -2.29
C HIS A 35 -17.51 -12.27 -1.38
N LEU A 36 -17.51 -11.36 -0.40
CA LEU A 36 -18.55 -11.28 0.63
C LEU A 36 -19.20 -9.89 0.71
N GLU A 37 -19.07 -9.05 -0.32
CA GLU A 37 -19.53 -7.65 -0.37
C GLU A 37 -21.02 -7.43 0.02
N GLY A 38 -21.86 -8.47 -0.10
CA GLY A 38 -23.27 -8.44 0.33
C GLY A 38 -23.59 -9.17 1.64
N ALA A 39 -22.66 -9.97 2.17
CA ALA A 39 -22.85 -10.80 3.36
C ALA A 39 -22.21 -10.18 4.61
N VAL A 40 -21.09 -9.46 4.44
CA VAL A 40 -20.34 -8.84 5.54
C VAL A 40 -20.07 -7.38 5.19
N HIS A 41 -20.68 -6.45 5.93
CA HIS A 41 -20.38 -5.04 5.80
C HIS A 41 -19.17 -4.69 6.67
N MET A 42 -18.10 -4.21 6.05
CA MET A 42 -16.86 -3.79 6.70
C MET A 42 -16.54 -2.35 6.31
N ASP A 43 -16.17 -1.54 7.30
CA ASP A 43 -15.56 -0.23 7.09
C ASP A 43 -14.06 -0.35 7.30
N ILE A 44 -13.26 0.06 6.30
CA ILE A 44 -11.80 -0.08 6.32
C ILE A 44 -11.20 1.26 6.74
N GLU A 45 -10.56 1.26 7.91
CA GLU A 45 -9.86 2.46 8.39
C GLU A 45 -8.60 2.73 7.56
N THR A 46 -8.38 3.99 7.21
CA THR A 46 -7.18 4.41 6.50
C THR A 46 -5.96 4.37 7.43
N PRO A 47 -4.88 3.64 7.09
CA PRO A 47 -3.68 3.59 7.90
C PRO A 47 -3.02 4.97 8.07
N GLU A 48 -2.35 5.20 9.20
CA GLU A 48 -1.74 6.49 9.53
C GLU A 48 -0.73 6.99 8.48
N PHE A 49 -0.01 6.08 7.82
CA PHE A 49 0.94 6.42 6.75
C PHE A 49 0.26 6.86 5.45
N PHE A 50 -1.05 6.66 5.29
CA PHE A 50 -1.87 7.32 4.28
C PHE A 50 -2.75 8.42 4.88
N GLY A 51 -2.51 8.82 6.13
CA GLY A 51 -3.22 9.91 6.77
C GLY A 51 -2.94 11.29 6.16
N PRO A 52 -3.71 12.32 6.55
CA PRO A 52 -3.61 13.66 5.98
C PRO A 52 -2.22 14.29 6.14
N LYS A 53 -1.52 13.99 7.23
CA LYS A 53 -0.14 14.48 7.48
C LYS A 53 0.83 14.04 6.38
N VAL A 54 0.82 12.74 6.04
CA VAL A 54 1.70 12.20 5.01
C VAL A 54 1.27 12.68 3.63
N ARG A 55 -0.04 12.69 3.34
CA ARG A 55 -0.56 13.24 2.07
C ARG A 55 -0.13 14.68 1.84
N ASN A 56 -0.16 15.52 2.87
CA ASN A 56 0.27 16.90 2.78
C ASN A 56 1.79 17.02 2.56
N ALA A 57 2.59 16.17 3.22
CA ALA A 57 4.03 16.12 2.98
C ALA A 57 4.36 15.71 1.53
N LEU A 58 3.69 14.68 1.01
CA LEU A 58 3.86 14.23 -0.38
C LEU A 58 3.48 15.29 -1.40
N ARG A 59 2.38 16.03 -1.15
CA ARG A 59 1.97 17.16 -2.00
C ARG A 59 2.95 18.34 -1.97
N ALA A 60 3.58 18.59 -0.82
CA ALA A 60 4.55 19.65 -0.69
C ALA A 60 5.83 19.31 -1.46
N ASP A 61 6.40 18.13 -1.19
CA ASP A 61 7.53 17.58 -1.93
C ASP A 61 7.69 16.09 -1.61
N ALA A 62 7.41 15.22 -2.59
CA ALA A 62 7.50 13.78 -2.43
C ALA A 62 8.96 13.25 -2.35
N THR A 63 9.94 13.99 -2.86
CA THR A 63 11.34 13.56 -2.91
C THR A 63 12.01 13.57 -1.53
N VAL A 64 11.55 14.48 -0.66
CA VAL A 64 12.08 14.64 0.71
C VAL A 64 11.36 13.78 1.75
N VAL A 65 10.31 13.05 1.37
CA VAL A 65 9.65 12.08 2.26
C VAL A 65 10.50 10.81 2.36
N ASP A 66 10.59 10.27 3.57
CA ASP A 66 11.29 9.01 3.87
C ASP A 66 10.27 7.85 3.87
N LEU A 67 10.06 7.26 2.69
CA LEU A 67 9.03 6.24 2.48
C LEU A 67 9.28 4.96 3.29
N PRO A 68 10.51 4.41 3.38
CA PRO A 68 10.75 3.17 4.13
C PRO A 68 10.42 3.26 5.63
N LYS A 69 10.51 4.46 6.22
CA LYS A 69 10.07 4.69 7.61
C LYS A 69 8.55 4.66 7.78
N LEU A 70 7.79 4.95 6.72
CA LEU A 70 6.33 4.92 6.72
C LEU A 70 5.84 3.50 6.39
N CYS A 71 6.30 2.96 5.27
CA CYS A 71 6.02 1.61 4.80
C CYS A 71 7.12 1.20 3.79
N PRO A 72 7.81 0.06 3.98
CA PRO A 72 8.86 -0.39 3.05
C PRO A 72 8.38 -0.55 1.60
N SER A 73 7.14 -1.01 1.41
CA SER A 73 6.48 -1.18 0.12
C SER A 73 5.38 -0.12 -0.10
N PHE A 74 5.68 1.16 0.16
CA PHE A 74 4.68 2.24 0.22
C PHE A 74 3.79 2.33 -1.03
N PHE A 75 4.37 2.38 -2.25
CA PHE A 75 3.57 2.53 -3.47
C PHE A 75 2.84 1.24 -3.83
N ARG A 76 3.50 0.08 -3.70
CA ARG A 76 2.88 -1.22 -4.00
C ARG A 76 1.69 -1.49 -3.08
N PHE A 77 1.85 -1.23 -1.78
CA PHE A 77 0.76 -1.33 -0.83
C PHE A 77 -0.35 -0.32 -1.14
N GLY A 78 0.00 0.91 -1.52
CA GLY A 78 -0.97 1.92 -1.92
C GLY A 78 -1.86 1.49 -3.08
N THR A 79 -1.29 0.86 -4.12
CA THR A 79 -2.06 0.30 -5.24
C THR A 79 -3.05 -0.76 -4.77
N HIS A 80 -2.62 -1.70 -3.94
CA HIS A 80 -3.51 -2.73 -3.40
C HIS A 80 -4.57 -2.15 -2.45
N PHE A 81 -4.22 -1.14 -1.66
CA PHE A 81 -5.14 -0.49 -0.74
C PHE A 81 -6.25 0.26 -1.49
N LEU A 82 -5.91 0.95 -2.58
CA LEU A 82 -6.88 1.62 -3.46
C LEU A 82 -7.79 0.66 -4.24
N GLN A 83 -7.48 -0.64 -4.27
CA GLN A 83 -8.41 -1.66 -4.80
C GLN A 83 -9.50 -1.98 -3.77
N LEU A 84 -9.26 -1.74 -2.48
CA LEU A 84 -10.22 -2.00 -1.40
C LEU A 84 -11.10 -0.80 -1.06
N ILE A 85 -10.61 0.42 -1.29
CA ILE A 85 -11.30 1.66 -0.92
C ILE A 85 -11.43 2.61 -2.10
N ASP A 86 -12.52 3.37 -2.16
CA ASP A 86 -12.69 4.45 -3.13
C ASP A 86 -12.17 5.78 -2.56
N ASP A 87 -10.88 6.06 -2.80
CA ASP A 87 -10.23 7.33 -2.43
C ASP A 87 -9.48 7.94 -3.62
N PRO A 88 -10.18 8.68 -4.51
CA PRO A 88 -9.57 9.29 -5.68
C PRO A 88 -8.54 10.37 -5.31
N VAL A 89 -8.63 10.92 -4.10
CA VAL A 89 -7.69 11.94 -3.61
C VAL A 89 -6.36 11.28 -3.26
N LEU A 90 -6.36 10.13 -2.60
CA LEU A 90 -5.16 9.34 -2.32
C LEU A 90 -4.52 8.86 -3.63
N ALA A 91 -5.33 8.32 -4.55
CA ALA A 91 -4.85 7.86 -5.86
C ALA A 91 -4.04 8.94 -6.58
N LYS A 92 -4.59 10.16 -6.67
CA LYS A 92 -3.91 11.30 -7.30
C LYS A 92 -2.62 11.68 -6.58
N VAL A 93 -2.61 11.71 -5.24
CA VAL A 93 -1.39 12.04 -4.47
C VAL A 93 -0.29 11.00 -4.71
N LEU A 94 -0.63 9.71 -4.73
CA LEU A 94 0.33 8.64 -5.00
C LEU A 94 0.88 8.72 -6.42
N GLU A 95 0.03 8.98 -7.41
CA GLU A 95 0.44 9.15 -8.81
C GLU A 95 1.42 10.32 -8.98
N GLU A 96 1.08 11.50 -8.46
CA GLU A 96 1.93 12.69 -8.54
C GLU A 96 3.26 12.49 -7.81
N ALA A 97 3.21 11.90 -6.60
CA ALA A 97 4.40 11.59 -5.82
C ALA A 97 5.32 10.59 -6.54
N PHE A 98 4.75 9.53 -7.12
CA PHE A 98 5.51 8.52 -7.86
C PHE A 98 6.19 9.13 -9.09
N LYS A 99 5.49 9.96 -9.86
CA LYS A 99 6.09 10.66 -11.02
C LYS A 99 7.27 11.55 -10.63
N ALA A 100 7.13 12.35 -9.57
CA ALA A 100 8.20 13.23 -9.10
C ALA A 100 9.44 12.44 -8.64
N ARG A 101 9.22 11.35 -7.91
CA ARG A 101 10.32 10.50 -7.41
C ARG A 101 10.94 9.64 -8.50
N LEU A 102 10.18 9.24 -9.53
CA LEU A 102 10.71 8.56 -10.71
C LEU A 102 11.65 9.49 -11.50
N GLN A 103 11.30 10.77 -11.65
CA GLN A 103 12.18 11.77 -12.27
C GLN A 103 13.50 11.92 -11.50
N MET A 104 13.42 12.14 -10.18
CA MET A 104 14.58 12.17 -9.29
C MET A 104 15.44 10.90 -9.45
N THR A 105 14.78 9.75 -9.54
CA THR A 105 15.42 8.46 -9.76
C THR A 105 16.16 8.39 -11.08
N MET A 106 15.58 8.86 -12.18
CA MET A 106 16.26 8.91 -13.47
C MET A 106 17.49 9.82 -13.43
N ASP A 107 17.39 11.00 -12.81
CA ASP A 107 18.49 11.95 -12.68
C ASP A 107 19.67 11.37 -11.88
N HIS A 108 19.39 10.65 -10.79
CA HIS A 108 20.40 9.96 -10.01
C HIS A 108 21.13 8.86 -10.79
N THR A 109 20.47 8.18 -11.74
CA THR A 109 21.16 7.16 -12.57
C THR A 109 22.12 7.77 -13.58
N GLN A 110 21.76 8.92 -14.15
CA GLN A 110 22.55 9.58 -15.20
C GLN A 110 23.77 10.33 -14.64
N SER A 111 23.72 10.72 -13.36
CA SER A 111 24.79 11.48 -12.69
C SER A 111 26.03 10.65 -12.33
N GLY A 112 26.14 9.40 -12.78
CA GLY A 112 27.38 8.61 -12.71
C GLY A 112 27.81 8.20 -11.30
N GLY A 113 26.88 7.71 -10.46
CA GLY A 113 27.12 6.82 -9.29
C GLY A 113 28.12 7.22 -8.19
N SER A 114 28.87 8.31 -8.33
CA SER A 114 30.07 8.61 -7.53
C SER A 114 29.84 9.67 -6.45
N SER A 115 28.58 9.87 -6.08
CA SER A 115 28.21 10.80 -5.02
C SER A 115 28.32 10.12 -3.66
N ILE A 116 29.00 10.77 -2.71
CA ILE A 116 29.04 10.39 -1.29
C ILE A 116 27.63 10.18 -0.69
N ASN A 117 26.59 10.74 -1.31
CA ASN A 117 25.19 10.66 -0.88
C ASN A 117 24.40 9.51 -1.52
N SER A 118 25.01 8.66 -2.35
CA SER A 118 24.29 7.59 -3.06
C SER A 118 23.68 6.55 -2.11
N ALA A 119 24.35 6.20 -1.01
CA ALA A 119 23.82 5.26 -0.03
C ALA A 119 22.59 5.81 0.71
N ASP A 120 22.64 7.08 1.12
CA ASP A 120 21.51 7.74 1.79
C ASP A 120 20.29 7.86 0.89
N TYR A 121 20.50 8.12 -0.41
CA TYR A 121 19.43 8.11 -1.40
C TYR A 121 18.81 6.70 -1.55
N LEU A 122 19.63 5.66 -1.71
CA LEU A 122 19.12 4.28 -1.86
C LEU A 122 18.33 3.80 -0.64
N ASN A 123 18.74 4.21 0.56
CA ASN A 123 18.05 3.88 1.81
C ASN A 123 16.66 4.53 1.93
N ARG A 124 16.33 5.51 1.08
CA ARG A 124 15.06 6.23 1.07
C ARG A 124 14.11 5.79 -0.04
N LEU A 125 14.52 4.83 -0.86
CA LEU A 125 13.69 4.25 -1.90
C LEU A 125 12.79 3.17 -1.32
N ASP A 126 11.52 3.19 -1.71
CA ASP A 126 10.63 2.07 -1.42
C ASP A 126 10.99 0.85 -2.28
N ASP A 127 10.42 -0.31 -1.95
CA ASP A 127 10.74 -1.56 -2.66
C ASP A 127 10.42 -1.47 -4.16
N THR A 128 9.32 -0.80 -4.53
CA THR A 128 8.93 -0.60 -5.93
C THR A 128 9.96 0.22 -6.69
N GLU A 129 10.44 1.32 -6.12
CA GLU A 129 11.48 2.15 -6.72
C GLU A 129 12.83 1.42 -6.85
N ARG A 130 13.16 0.55 -5.88
CA ARG A 130 14.36 -0.30 -5.96
C ARG A 130 14.26 -1.33 -7.09
N ASP A 131 13.08 -1.92 -7.28
CA ASP A 131 12.83 -2.85 -8.39
C ASP A 131 12.88 -2.13 -9.75
N CYS A 132 12.31 -0.92 -9.87
CA CYS A 132 12.42 -0.07 -11.07
C CYS A 132 13.87 0.19 -11.48
N LYS A 133 14.75 0.48 -10.51
CA LYS A 133 16.18 0.70 -10.76
C LYS A 133 16.87 -0.53 -11.31
N LEU A 134 16.51 -1.72 -10.82
CA LEU A 134 17.15 -2.98 -11.19
C LEU A 134 16.64 -3.52 -12.53
N ASN A 135 15.39 -3.24 -12.92
CA ASN A 135 14.82 -3.73 -14.16
C ASN A 135 13.79 -2.76 -14.79
N PRO A 136 14.25 -1.64 -15.38
CA PRO A 136 13.37 -0.57 -15.86
C PRO A 136 12.43 -0.99 -16.99
N ILE A 137 12.84 -1.96 -17.81
CA ILE A 137 12.03 -2.49 -18.92
C ILE A 137 10.91 -3.39 -18.39
N LYS A 138 11.18 -4.22 -17.37
CA LYS A 138 10.17 -5.09 -16.77
C LYS A 138 9.07 -4.28 -16.07
N PHE A 139 9.44 -3.24 -15.33
CA PHE A 139 8.49 -2.39 -14.61
C PHE A 139 7.52 -1.66 -15.55
N MET A 140 8.03 -1.07 -16.64
CA MET A 140 7.22 -0.39 -17.66
C MET A 140 6.27 -1.32 -18.41
N LEU A 141 6.59 -2.62 -18.52
CA LEU A 141 5.84 -3.58 -19.32
C LEU A 141 4.82 -4.41 -18.53
N TYR A 142 5.04 -4.62 -17.22
CA TYR A 142 4.24 -5.58 -16.43
C TYR A 142 3.63 -5.01 -15.15
N ASP A 143 4.18 -3.92 -14.60
CA ASP A 143 3.80 -3.42 -13.27
C ASP A 143 3.20 -2.00 -13.31
N CYS A 144 3.23 -1.34 -14.47
CA CYS A 144 2.68 0.02 -14.70
C CYS A 144 1.29 0.05 -15.36
N VAL A 145 0.67 -1.11 -15.62
CA VAL A 145 -0.67 -1.25 -16.22
C VAL A 145 -1.52 -2.19 -15.38
#